data_AF-A0A8B8AB62-F1
#
_entry.id   AF-A0A8B8AB62-F1
#
_cell.length_a   1.000
_cell.length_b   1.000
_cell.length_c   1.000
_cell.angle_alpha   90.00
_cell.angle_beta   90.00
_cell.angle_gamma   90.00
#
_symmetry.space_group_name_H-M   'P 1'
#
loop_
_entity.id
_entity.type
_entity.pdbx_description
1 polymer ?
#
loop_
_entity_poly.entity_id
_entity_poly.type
_entity_poly.pdbx_seq_one_letter_code
_entity_poly.pdbx_strand_id
1 'polypeptide(L)'
;MDITYVGVFFLTSVLLQSKLECRELDGYSFPVYTTENCPKNEQEWNQRSAVFNCSKEQTYACFPNNEITDLIEFCYPLPIIAIPADLCLYLSKKRSQMDAYECKGFEYGCPDKPYRGSWIFHYSACVSIGEGCFLAEPLCRRSSPYR
;
A
#
# COMPACT_ATOMS: atom_id res chain seq x y z
N MET A 1 1.01 16.18 -50.65
CA MET A 1 2.47 16.01 -50.53
C MET A 1 3.03 17.22 -49.81
N ASP A 2 3.58 17.18 -48.61
CA ASP A 2 3.84 16.08 -47.67
C ASP A 2 3.97 16.72 -46.28
N ILE A 3 3.20 16.26 -45.28
CA ILE A 3 3.61 15.25 -44.28
C ILE A 3 4.93 15.64 -43.58
N THR A 4 4.94 16.74 -42.80
CA THR A 4 6.04 16.97 -41.83
C THR A 4 5.56 17.45 -40.45
N TYR A 5 4.35 18.02 -40.32
CA TYR A 5 3.92 18.62 -39.05
C TYR A 5 3.19 17.66 -38.09
N VAL A 6 2.71 16.51 -38.60
CA VAL A 6 1.93 15.55 -37.79
C VAL A 6 2.83 14.63 -36.95
N GLY A 7 4.14 14.56 -37.24
CA GLY A 7 5.06 13.63 -36.54
C GLY A 7 5.54 14.08 -35.16
N VAL A 8 5.47 15.37 -34.82
CA VAL A 8 6.08 15.90 -33.58
C VAL A 8 5.08 15.94 -32.41
N PHE A 9 3.78 16.07 -32.68
CA PHE A 9 2.77 16.11 -31.63
C PHE A 9 2.41 14.74 -31.03
N PHE A 10 2.68 13.64 -31.75
CA PHE A 10 2.40 12.29 -31.24
C PHE A 10 3.54 11.70 -30.40
N LEU A 11 4.74 12.30 -30.40
CA LEU A 11 5.87 11.77 -29.61
C LEU A 11 5.95 12.37 -28.20
N THR A 12 5.36 13.55 -27.96
CA THR A 12 5.32 14.15 -26.61
C THR A 12 4.11 13.69 -25.79
N SER A 13 3.05 13.20 -26.43
CA SER A 13 1.85 12.71 -25.74
C SER A 13 1.99 11.29 -25.17
N VAL A 14 2.89 10.47 -25.72
CA VAL A 14 3.07 9.07 -25.28
C VAL A 14 3.94 8.95 -24.03
N LEU A 15 4.77 9.96 -23.73
CA LEU A 15 5.60 9.98 -22.51
C LEU A 15 4.82 10.38 -21.24
N LEU A 16 3.53 10.71 -21.35
CA LEU A 16 2.69 11.12 -20.21
C LEU A 16 1.76 10.02 -19.67
N GLN A 17 1.75 8.84 -20.28
CA GLN A 17 0.81 7.75 -19.95
C GLN A 17 1.35 6.70 -18.97
N SER A 18 2.54 6.91 -18.40
CA SER A 18 3.08 6.04 -17.33
C SER A 18 3.00 6.67 -15.93
N LYS A 19 2.17 7.71 -15.74
CA LYS A 19 1.85 8.19 -14.39
C LYS A 19 0.91 7.17 -13.75
N LEU A 20 1.49 6.24 -13.02
CA LEU A 20 0.91 5.48 -11.93
C LEU A 20 -0.24 6.29 -11.29
N GLU A 21 -1.46 5.77 -11.33
CA GLU A 21 -2.68 6.42 -10.83
C GLU A 21 -2.67 6.48 -9.30
N CYS A 22 -1.75 7.25 -8.71
CA CYS A 22 -1.81 7.58 -7.29
C CYS A 22 -2.95 8.58 -7.08
N ARG A 23 -4.07 8.13 -6.52
CA ARG A 23 -5.22 8.97 -6.17
C ARG A 23 -5.16 9.29 -4.68
N GLU A 24 -5.26 10.57 -4.33
CA GLU A 24 -5.43 10.99 -2.94
C GLU A 24 -6.82 10.60 -2.43
N LEU A 25 -6.89 10.10 -1.19
CA LEU A 25 -8.13 9.66 -0.55
C LEU A 25 -8.60 10.66 0.50
N ASP A 26 -9.88 11.05 0.42
CA ASP A 26 -10.52 11.91 1.42
C ASP A 26 -10.92 11.16 2.69
N GLY A 27 -11.02 11.90 3.80
CA GLY A 27 -11.56 11.43 5.07
C GLY A 27 -10.53 10.93 6.08
N TYR A 28 -9.24 11.06 5.76
CA TYR A 28 -8.14 10.88 6.71
C TYR A 28 -7.70 12.22 7.33
N SER A 29 -7.06 12.18 8.49
CA SER A 29 -6.52 13.38 9.17
C SER A 29 -5.18 13.86 8.60
N PHE A 30 -4.63 13.13 7.63
CA PHE A 30 -3.39 13.45 6.91
C PHE A 30 -3.49 12.92 5.47
N PRO A 31 -2.63 13.37 4.54
CA PRO A 31 -2.65 12.92 3.15
C PRO A 31 -2.39 11.41 3.03
N VAL A 32 -3.25 10.73 2.27
CA VAL A 32 -3.20 9.28 2.01
C VAL A 32 -3.42 9.07 0.52
N TYR A 33 -2.58 8.25 -0.10
CA TYR A 33 -2.62 8.02 -1.55
C TYR A 33 -2.76 6.53 -1.84
N THR A 34 -3.55 6.16 -2.85
CA THR A 34 -3.60 4.78 -3.33
C THR A 34 -2.29 4.39 -4.00
N THR A 35 -1.97 3.10 -3.93
CA THR A 35 -0.90 2.47 -4.70
C THR A 35 -1.36 1.08 -5.14
N GLU A 36 -0.80 0.58 -6.25
CA GLU A 36 -1.03 -0.80 -6.69
C GLU A 36 -0.24 -1.80 -5.85
N ASN A 37 0.93 -1.40 -5.33
CA ASN A 37 1.86 -2.29 -4.65
C ASN A 37 2.58 -1.55 -3.52
N CYS A 38 2.71 -2.22 -2.38
CA CYS A 38 3.67 -1.81 -1.36
C CYS A 38 5.11 -2.22 -1.75
N PRO A 39 6.13 -1.56 -1.19
CA PRO A 39 7.53 -1.91 -1.41
C PRO A 39 7.81 -3.39 -1.14
N LYS A 40 8.58 -4.04 -2.03
CA LYS A 40 8.90 -5.47 -1.93
C LYS A 40 10.23 -5.76 -1.25
N ASN A 41 11.02 -4.72 -0.98
CA ASN A 41 12.33 -4.81 -0.35
C ASN A 41 12.73 -3.44 0.24
N GLU A 42 13.85 -3.42 0.97
CA GLU A 42 14.38 -2.22 1.60
C GLU A 42 14.73 -1.10 0.60
N GLN A 43 15.24 -1.45 -0.59
CA GLN A 43 15.58 -0.47 -1.61
C GLN A 43 14.34 0.27 -2.10
N GLU A 44 13.27 -0.45 -2.45
CA GLU A 44 11.99 0.14 -2.84
C GLU A 44 11.38 0.94 -1.69
N TRP A 45 11.49 0.46 -0.45
CA TRP A 45 10.98 1.19 0.71
C TRP A 45 11.70 2.52 0.89
N ASN A 46 13.03 2.54 0.77
CA ASN A 46 13.84 3.75 0.84
C ASN A 46 13.51 4.72 -0.30
N GLN A 47 13.28 4.22 -1.52
CA GLN A 47 12.88 5.04 -2.67
C GLN A 47 11.51 5.70 -2.44
N ARG A 48 10.50 4.93 -2.00
CA ARG A 48 9.16 5.48 -1.72
C ARG A 48 9.18 6.45 -0.53
N SER A 49 9.91 6.10 0.52
CA SER A 49 10.12 6.97 1.68
C SER A 49 10.76 8.31 1.29
N ALA A 50 11.75 8.31 0.40
CA ALA A 50 12.36 9.53 -0.13
C ALA A 50 11.41 10.37 -0.98
N VAL A 51 10.50 9.75 -1.74
CA VAL A 51 9.47 10.45 -2.52
C VAL A 51 8.43 11.10 -1.61
N PHE A 52 7.97 10.40 -0.57
CA PHE A 52 7.04 10.94 0.42
C PHE A 52 7.68 12.01 1.31
N ASN A 53 9.00 11.91 1.54
CA ASN A 53 9.80 12.87 2.30
C ASN A 53 9.16 13.26 3.64
N CYS A 54 8.73 12.25 4.41
CA CYS A 54 8.10 12.46 5.71
C CYS A 54 9.03 13.20 6.67
N SER A 55 8.46 14.02 7.57
CA SER A 55 9.23 14.67 8.62
C SER A 55 9.85 13.65 9.59
N LYS A 56 10.86 14.06 10.38
CA LYS A 56 11.54 13.16 11.35
C LYS A 56 10.62 12.58 12.43
N GLU A 57 9.50 13.24 12.71
CA GLU A 57 8.48 12.80 13.68
C GLU A 57 7.45 11.85 13.04
N GLN A 58 7.61 11.55 11.75
CA GLN A 58 6.71 10.73 10.95
C GLN A 58 7.47 9.58 10.31
N THR A 59 6.74 8.55 9.89
CA THR A 59 7.32 7.44 9.14
C THR A 59 6.51 7.17 7.89
N TYR A 60 7.21 6.92 6.78
CA TYR A 60 6.57 6.43 5.57
C TYR A 60 6.02 5.03 5.83
N ALA A 61 4.78 4.81 5.39
CA ALA A 61 4.06 3.58 5.60
C ALA A 61 3.29 3.19 4.34
N CYS A 62 3.18 1.89 4.11
CA CYS A 62 2.32 1.32 3.09
C CYS A 62 1.55 0.14 3.68
N PHE A 63 0.23 0.25 3.72
CA PHE A 63 -0.68 -0.72 4.33
C PHE A 63 -2.03 -0.74 3.59
N PRO A 64 -2.89 -1.73 3.82
CA PRO A 64 -4.27 -1.68 3.36
C PRO A 64 -5.08 -0.56 4.02
N ASN A 65 -6.13 -0.11 3.33
CA ASN A 65 -7.20 0.69 3.92
C ASN A 65 -8.10 -0.16 4.83
N ASN A 66 -9.08 0.47 5.48
CA ASN A 66 -9.99 -0.21 6.42
C ASN A 66 -10.91 -1.26 5.81
N GLU A 67 -11.10 -1.22 4.49
CA GLU A 67 -11.93 -2.18 3.75
C GLU A 67 -11.08 -3.29 3.12
N ILE A 68 -9.74 -3.22 3.23
CA ILE A 68 -8.79 -4.16 2.63
C ILE A 68 -9.02 -4.28 1.11
N THR A 69 -9.45 -3.18 0.48
CA THR A 69 -9.71 -3.09 -0.96
C THR A 69 -8.57 -2.42 -1.70
N ASP A 70 -7.87 -1.51 -1.03
CA ASP A 70 -6.81 -0.68 -1.62
C ASP A 70 -5.57 -0.72 -0.73
N LEU A 71 -4.40 -0.79 -1.36
CA LEU A 71 -3.14 -0.45 -0.71
C LEU A 71 -2.97 1.07 -0.76
N ILE A 72 -2.48 1.62 0.35
CA ILE A 72 -2.34 3.05 0.52
C ILE A 72 -0.98 3.39 1.14
N GLU A 73 -0.43 4.53 0.70
CA GLU A 73 0.82 5.10 1.17
C GLU A 73 0.57 6.42 1.86
N PHE A 74 1.28 6.67 2.96
CA PHE A 74 1.13 7.86 3.78
C PHE A 74 2.32 8.09 4.71
N CYS A 75 2.43 9.32 5.24
CA CYS A 75 3.29 9.65 6.36
C CYS A 75 2.50 9.52 7.67
N TYR A 76 2.77 8.46 8.44
CA TYR A 76 2.09 8.24 9.71
C TYR A 76 2.62 9.19 10.79
N PRO A 77 1.78 9.78 11.68
CA PRO A 77 2.17 10.80 12.66
C PRO A 77 3.00 10.27 13.85
N LEU A 78 3.68 9.13 13.69
CA LEU A 78 4.63 8.59 14.65
C LEU A 78 5.89 8.12 13.92
N PRO A 79 7.08 8.26 14.53
CA PRO A 79 8.35 7.87 13.89
C PRO A 79 8.51 6.35 13.76
N ILE A 80 7.79 5.57 14.58
CA ILE A 80 7.85 4.10 14.59
C ILE A 80 6.43 3.55 14.73
N ILE A 81 6.06 2.66 13.81
CA ILE A 81 4.88 1.80 13.94
C ILE A 81 5.39 0.44 14.44
N ALA A 82 5.18 0.13 15.72
CA ALA A 82 5.52 -1.16 16.30
C ALA A 82 4.34 -2.13 16.13
N ILE A 83 4.63 -3.30 15.56
CA ILE A 83 3.62 -4.29 15.21
C ILE A 83 3.92 -5.56 16.00
N PRO A 84 3.03 -6.02 16.89
CA PRO A 84 3.18 -7.30 17.59
C PRO A 84 3.24 -8.50 16.63
N ALA A 85 3.68 -9.64 17.14
CA ALA A 85 3.50 -10.91 16.45
C ALA A 85 2.00 -11.18 16.20
N ASP A 86 1.72 -12.04 15.24
CA ASP A 86 0.39 -12.55 14.89
C ASP A 86 -0.59 -11.50 14.32
N LEU A 87 -0.13 -10.29 14.03
CA LEU A 87 -0.95 -9.18 13.57
C LEU A 87 -0.45 -8.62 12.23
N CYS A 88 -1.39 -8.43 11.31
CA CYS A 88 -1.25 -7.48 10.20
C CYS A 88 -1.93 -6.17 10.59
N LEU A 89 -1.59 -5.05 9.95
CA LEU A 89 -2.21 -3.76 10.21
C LEU A 89 -2.92 -3.20 8.98
N TYR A 90 -3.91 -2.36 9.20
CA TYR A 90 -4.56 -1.53 8.20
C TYR A 90 -4.82 -0.12 8.76
N LEU A 91 -4.99 0.89 7.89
CA LEU A 91 -5.31 2.24 8.35
C LEU A 91 -6.82 2.45 8.46
N SER A 92 -7.31 2.64 9.68
CA SER A 92 -8.72 2.96 9.95
C SER A 92 -9.05 4.36 9.43
N LYS A 93 -9.98 4.46 8.47
CA LYS A 93 -10.46 5.76 7.96
C LYS A 93 -11.08 6.64 9.06
N LYS A 94 -11.91 6.07 9.92
CA LYS A 94 -12.62 6.79 10.99
C LYS A 94 -11.69 7.53 11.95
N ARG A 95 -10.55 6.93 12.30
CA ARG A 95 -9.62 7.46 13.30
C ARG A 95 -8.30 7.95 12.71
N SER A 96 -8.02 7.60 11.45
CA SER A 96 -6.69 7.77 10.83
C SER A 96 -5.58 7.18 11.69
N GLN A 97 -5.84 6.00 12.25
CA GLN A 97 -4.95 5.26 13.13
C GLN A 97 -4.76 3.85 12.60
N MET A 98 -3.60 3.27 12.87
CA MET A 98 -3.38 1.85 12.60
C MET A 98 -4.31 1.03 13.48
N ASP A 99 -5.02 0.10 12.85
CA ASP A 99 -5.82 -0.92 13.52
C ASP A 99 -5.28 -2.30 13.12
N ALA A 100 -5.63 -3.34 13.87
CA ALA A 100 -5.01 -4.65 13.76
C ALA A 100 -5.95 -5.71 13.18
N TYR A 101 -5.38 -6.63 12.43
CA TYR A 101 -6.01 -7.84 11.91
C TYR A 101 -5.27 -9.06 12.44
N GLU A 102 -5.96 -9.97 13.12
CA GLU A 102 -5.37 -11.22 13.61
C GLU A 102 -5.11 -12.19 12.45
N CYS A 103 -3.84 -12.44 12.13
CA CYS A 103 -3.47 -13.23 10.96
C CYS A 103 -3.07 -14.68 11.28
N LYS A 104 -3.24 -15.17 12.53
CA LYS A 104 -2.88 -16.55 12.90
C LYS A 104 -3.50 -17.62 12.00
N GLY A 105 -4.66 -17.32 11.42
CA GLY A 105 -5.37 -18.20 10.49
C GLY A 105 -4.85 -18.16 9.05
N PHE A 106 -3.87 -17.31 8.72
CA PHE A 106 -3.30 -17.28 7.38
C PHE A 106 -2.60 -18.59 7.05
N GLU A 107 -2.72 -19.02 5.79
CA GLU A 107 -2.01 -20.19 5.26
C GLU A 107 -0.49 -19.96 5.22
N TYR A 108 -0.05 -18.70 5.15
CA TYR A 108 1.37 -18.32 5.14
C TYR A 108 1.60 -16.85 5.53
N GLY A 109 2.83 -16.53 5.93
CA GLY A 109 3.34 -15.16 5.99
C GLY A 109 2.81 -14.27 7.12
N CYS A 110 2.02 -14.80 8.05
CA CYS A 110 1.69 -14.08 9.28
C CYS A 110 2.96 -13.90 10.15
N PRO A 111 3.22 -12.70 10.72
CA PRO A 111 4.41 -12.45 11.52
C PRO A 111 4.47 -13.31 12.79
N ASP A 112 5.59 -13.98 13.04
CA ASP A 112 5.81 -14.81 14.24
C ASP A 112 6.48 -14.03 15.39
N LYS A 113 6.99 -12.83 15.08
CA LYS A 113 7.69 -11.96 16.03
C LYS A 113 7.32 -10.49 15.78
N PRO A 114 7.45 -9.63 16.80
CA PRO A 114 7.26 -8.20 16.63
C PRO A 114 8.18 -7.60 15.57
N TYR A 115 7.69 -6.62 14.82
CA TYR A 115 8.42 -5.94 13.77
C TYR A 115 8.01 -4.47 13.64
N ARG A 116 8.68 -3.73 12.76
CA ARG A 116 8.38 -2.32 12.49
C ARG A 116 7.62 -2.19 11.18
N GLY A 117 6.74 -1.19 11.08
CA GLY A 117 6.05 -0.89 9.82
C GLY A 117 7.00 -0.60 8.65
N SER A 118 8.20 -0.08 8.92
CA SER A 118 9.24 0.11 7.90
C SER A 118 9.81 -1.20 7.34
N TRP A 119 9.49 -2.35 7.95
CA TRP A 119 9.94 -3.69 7.56
C TRP A 119 8.79 -4.53 6.98
N ILE A 120 7.69 -3.88 6.58
CA ILE A 120 6.48 -4.56 6.07
C ILE A 120 6.77 -5.47 4.86
N PHE A 121 7.81 -5.16 4.07
CA PHE A 121 8.24 -5.97 2.94
C PHE A 121 8.70 -7.40 3.32
N HIS A 122 9.07 -7.64 4.58
CA HIS A 122 9.35 -8.99 5.07
C HIS A 122 8.08 -9.81 5.34
N TYR A 123 6.91 -9.17 5.44
CA TYR A 123 5.62 -9.80 5.73
C TYR A 123 4.61 -9.45 4.64
N SER A 124 4.95 -9.80 3.40
CA SER A 124 4.16 -9.45 2.21
C SER A 124 2.72 -9.96 2.25
N ALA A 125 2.43 -11.02 3.01
CA ALA A 125 1.06 -11.50 3.24
C ALA A 125 0.16 -10.42 3.88
N CYS A 126 0.72 -9.54 4.72
CA CYS A 126 0.01 -8.42 5.34
C CYS A 126 -0.25 -7.23 4.40
N VAL A 127 0.22 -7.30 3.15
CA VAL A 127 -0.04 -6.29 2.11
C VAL A 127 -0.40 -6.94 0.77
N SER A 128 -0.73 -8.23 0.78
CA SER A 128 -1.21 -8.98 -0.37
C SER A 128 -2.72 -9.13 -0.24
N ILE A 129 -3.47 -8.28 -0.93
CA ILE A 129 -4.92 -8.17 -0.80
C ILE A 129 -5.62 -8.48 -2.13
N GLY A 130 -6.87 -8.90 -2.05
CA GLY A 130 -7.75 -9.09 -3.20
C GLY A 130 -9.17 -9.35 -2.73
N GLU A 131 -10.17 -8.88 -3.48
CA GLU A 131 -11.59 -9.08 -3.17
C GLU A 131 -12.02 -8.65 -1.74
N GLY A 132 -11.34 -7.66 -1.14
CA GLY A 132 -11.67 -7.14 0.19
C GLY A 132 -11.11 -7.95 1.37
N CYS A 133 -10.11 -8.80 1.12
CA CYS A 133 -9.47 -9.63 2.14
C CYS A 133 -7.98 -9.84 1.84
N PHE A 134 -7.27 -10.43 2.80
CA PHE A 134 -5.87 -10.82 2.63
C PHE A 134 -5.78 -12.13 1.86
N LEU A 135 -4.98 -12.18 0.80
CA LEU A 135 -4.87 -13.37 -0.07
C LEU A 135 -4.34 -14.62 0.64
N ALA A 136 -3.63 -14.44 1.76
CA ALA A 136 -3.14 -15.53 2.59
C ALA A 136 -4.23 -16.13 3.50
N GLU A 137 -5.41 -15.52 3.58
CA GLU A 137 -6.52 -16.04 4.35
C GLU A 137 -7.24 -17.19 3.60
N PRO A 138 -7.51 -18.33 4.25
CA PRO A 138 -8.06 -19.53 3.58
C PRO A 138 -9.35 -19.32 2.79
N LEU A 139 -10.17 -18.34 3.17
CA LEU A 139 -11.46 -18.06 2.55
C LEU A 139 -11.43 -16.91 1.52
N CYS A 140 -10.34 -16.15 1.43
CA CYS A 140 -10.26 -14.95 0.61
C CYS A 140 -10.41 -15.22 -0.90
N ARG A 141 -10.03 -16.42 -1.35
CA ARG A 141 -10.20 -16.85 -2.76
C ARG A 141 -11.42 -17.72 -2.99
N ARG A 142 -12.17 -18.06 -1.93
CA ARG A 142 -13.38 -18.89 -2.01
C ARG A 142 -14.66 -18.05 -2.04
N SER A 143 -14.52 -16.73 -1.83
CA SER A 143 -15.60 -15.76 -1.88
C SER A 143 -15.94 -15.25 -3.27
N SER A 144 -15.41 -15.83 -4.36
CA SER A 144 -16.05 -15.67 -5.66
C SER A 144 -17.39 -16.41 -5.63
N PRO A 145 -18.53 -15.72 -5.50
CA PRO A 145 -19.79 -16.39 -5.69
C PRO A 145 -19.89 -16.56 -7.20
N TYR A 146 -19.98 -17.79 -7.68
CA TYR A 146 -20.65 -18.13 -8.94
C TYR A 146 -21.04 -16.91 -9.79
N ARG A 147 -20.18 -16.53 -10.74
CA ARG A 147 -20.57 -15.67 -11.86
C ARG A 147 -20.21 -16.37 -13.15
#